data_AF-A0A353V6M2-F1
#
_entry.id   AF-A0A353V6M2-F1
#
_cell.length_a   1.000
_cell.length_b   1.000
_cell.length_c   1.000
_cell.angle_alpha   90.00
_cell.angle_beta   90.00
_cell.angle_gamma   90.00
#
_symmetry.space_group_name_H-M   'P 1'
#
loop_
_entity.id
_entity.type
_entity.pdbx_description
1 polymer ?
#
loop_
_entity_poly.entity_id
_entity_poly.type
_entity_poly.pdbx_seq_one_letter_code
_entity_poly.pdbx_strand_id
1 'polypeptide(L)'
;HPAVGTQVLSFTPTERSFVEELAPARTYGFLRDLGLMRKNGLARGGSLDNAVVIGNRGPLNGLRSRDEFVRHKILDLLGDLALLGRPIVAHVVARNGGHALNLELVLAIQRALGLERRPAGVAVRVAAASGGPARHEAFAPAPGFAAI
;
A
#
# COMPACT_ATOMS: atom_id res chain seq x y z
N HIS A 1 -0.66 -8.03 17.92
CA HIS A 1 -1.23 -6.98 18.80
C HIS A 1 -2.74 -7.21 18.88
N PRO A 2 -3.39 -7.19 20.06
CA PRO A 2 -4.83 -7.49 20.20
C PRO A 2 -5.73 -6.65 19.29
N ALA A 3 -5.37 -5.38 19.07
CA ALA A 3 -6.11 -4.46 18.20
C ALA A 3 -6.10 -4.83 16.70
N VAL A 4 -5.10 -5.59 16.24
CA VAL A 4 -5.01 -6.07 14.86
C VAL A 4 -5.54 -7.50 14.77
N GLY A 5 -5.15 -8.35 15.74
CA GLY A 5 -5.53 -9.76 15.79
C GLY A 5 -4.96 -10.56 14.62
N THR A 6 -5.50 -11.76 14.43
CA THR A 6 -5.33 -12.54 13.20
C THR A 6 -6.49 -12.23 12.28
N GLN A 7 -6.18 -11.73 11.08
CA GLN A 7 -7.17 -11.40 10.06
C GLN A 7 -6.89 -12.21 8.80
N VAL A 8 -7.95 -12.73 8.19
CA VAL A 8 -7.91 -13.46 6.93
C VAL A 8 -9.01 -12.89 6.06
N LEU A 9 -8.67 -12.56 4.82
CA LEU A 9 -9.61 -12.06 3.83
C LEU A 9 -9.27 -12.65 2.47
N SER A 10 -10.28 -13.12 1.76
CA SER A 10 -10.20 -13.52 0.36
C SER A 10 -10.94 -12.49 -0.46
N PHE A 11 -10.35 -12.03 -1.57
CA PHE A 11 -10.90 -10.94 -2.37
C PHE A 11 -10.66 -11.20 -3.85
N THR A 12 -11.72 -11.04 -4.65
CA THR A 12 -11.66 -11.09 -6.12
C THR A 12 -11.85 -9.66 -6.66
N PRO A 13 -10.77 -8.94 -7.00
CA PRO A 13 -10.86 -7.54 -7.36
C PRO A 13 -11.51 -7.31 -8.73
N THR A 14 -12.49 -6.42 -8.75
CA THR A 14 -12.91 -5.61 -9.91
C THR A 14 -12.44 -4.16 -9.73
N GLU A 15 -12.42 -3.37 -10.81
CA GLU A 15 -12.09 -1.92 -10.71
C GLU A 15 -12.97 -1.21 -9.67
N ARG A 16 -14.29 -1.45 -9.73
CA ARG A 16 -15.25 -0.87 -8.78
C ARG A 16 -14.96 -1.28 -7.34
N SER A 17 -14.85 -2.58 -7.08
CA SER A 17 -14.58 -3.08 -5.73
C SER A 17 -13.21 -2.65 -5.21
N PHE A 18 -12.22 -2.46 -6.09
CA PHE A 18 -10.92 -1.93 -5.71
C PHE A 18 -11.05 -0.50 -5.19
N VAL A 19 -11.75 0.37 -5.93
CA VAL A 19 -11.95 1.78 -5.57
C VAL A 19 -12.80 1.92 -4.30
N GLU A 20 -13.89 1.18 -4.21
CA GLU A 20 -14.85 1.31 -3.11
C GLU A 20 -14.35 0.64 -1.83
N GLU A 21 -13.60 -0.46 -1.92
CA GLU A 21 -13.34 -1.31 -0.76
C GLU A 21 -11.88 -1.51 -0.37
N LEU A 22 -10.92 -1.42 -1.30
CA LEU A 22 -9.49 -1.63 -1.02
C LEU A 22 -8.72 -0.31 -0.95
N ALA A 23 -8.88 0.54 -1.96
CA ALA A 23 -8.17 1.82 -2.07
C ALA A 23 -8.33 2.74 -0.83
N PRO A 24 -9.46 2.74 -0.10
CA PRO A 24 -9.58 3.55 1.11
C PRO A 24 -8.79 3.03 2.32
N ALA A 25 -8.24 1.80 2.28
CA ALA A 25 -7.57 1.19 3.43
C ALA A 25 -6.19 1.84 3.70
N ARG A 26 -6.09 2.56 4.82
CA ARG A 26 -4.87 3.29 5.17
C ARG A 26 -3.78 2.38 5.67
N THR A 27 -2.55 2.85 5.50
CA THR A 27 -1.40 2.27 6.18
C THR A 27 -1.51 2.41 7.69
N TYR A 28 -0.71 1.63 8.43
CA TYR A 28 -0.76 1.61 9.87
C TYR A 28 0.61 1.39 10.51
N GLY A 29 0.76 1.89 11.73
CA GLY A 29 1.98 1.76 12.52
C GLY A 29 1.69 1.78 14.02
N PHE A 30 2.67 1.41 14.84
CA PHE A 30 2.51 1.39 16.29
C PHE A 30 3.07 2.66 16.93
N LEU A 31 2.32 3.24 17.87
CA LEU A 31 2.71 4.48 18.57
C LEU A 31 4.14 4.40 19.14
N ARG A 32 4.49 3.26 19.75
CA ARG A 32 5.81 3.00 20.34
C ARG A 32 6.97 3.05 19.33
N ASP A 33 6.71 2.81 18.05
CA ASP A 33 7.73 2.74 17.00
C ASP A 33 7.95 4.12 16.33
N LEU A 34 6.97 5.03 16.40
CA LEU A 34 7.05 6.34 15.72
C LEU A 34 8.26 7.16 16.14
N GLY A 35 8.61 7.15 17.43
CA GLY A 35 9.76 7.92 17.94
C GLY A 35 11.08 7.48 17.30
N LEU A 36 11.30 6.17 17.23
CA LEU A 36 12.49 5.59 16.57
C LEU A 36 12.48 5.84 15.06
N MET A 37 11.31 5.65 14.41
CA MET A 37 11.16 5.93 12.98
C MET A 37 11.53 7.37 12.65
N ARG A 38 11.03 8.34 13.41
CA ARG A 38 11.33 9.76 13.23
C ARG A 38 12.80 10.10 13.44
N LYS A 39 13.42 9.52 14.49
CA LYS A 39 14.86 9.68 14.75
C LYS A 39 15.70 9.20 13.56
N ASN A 40 15.22 8.19 12.83
CA ASN A 40 15.85 7.65 11.62
C ASN A 40 15.37 8.32 10.32
N GLY A 41 14.65 9.44 10.40
CA GLY A 41 14.17 10.18 9.22
C GLY A 41 13.00 9.54 8.48
N LEU A 42 12.36 8.52 9.06
CA LEU A 42 11.20 7.82 8.50
C LEU A 42 9.87 8.43 9.03
N ALA A 43 8.77 8.15 8.32
CA ALA A 43 7.41 8.59 8.69
C ALA A 43 7.26 10.09 8.98
N ARG A 44 8.08 10.94 8.36
CA ARG A 44 8.11 12.40 8.59
C ARG A 44 6.78 13.10 8.29
N GLY A 45 6.06 12.61 7.29
CA GLY A 45 4.73 13.12 6.89
C GLY A 45 3.55 12.37 7.50
N GLY A 46 3.77 11.44 8.43
CA GLY A 46 2.69 10.69 9.06
C GLY A 46 1.80 11.61 9.91
N SER A 47 0.48 11.42 9.82
CA SER A 47 -0.53 12.01 10.70
C SER A 47 -1.70 11.03 10.92
N LEU A 48 -2.60 11.34 11.86
CA LEU A 48 -3.81 10.54 12.07
C LEU A 48 -4.77 10.58 10.86
N ASP A 49 -4.58 11.53 9.94
CA ASP A 49 -5.40 11.66 8.73
C ASP A 49 -5.00 10.63 7.66
N ASN A 50 -3.70 10.31 7.60
CA ASN A 50 -3.14 9.45 6.54
C ASN A 50 -2.72 8.05 7.00
N ALA A 51 -2.63 7.80 8.32
CA ALA A 51 -2.28 6.50 8.87
C ALA A 51 -3.15 6.14 10.07
N VAL A 52 -3.41 4.85 10.26
CA VAL A 52 -3.96 4.31 11.51
C VAL A 52 -2.81 4.10 12.49
N VAL A 53 -2.83 4.80 13.62
CA VAL A 53 -1.82 4.60 14.67
C VAL A 53 -2.37 3.69 15.75
N ILE A 54 -1.64 2.64 16.08
CA ILE A 54 -2.02 1.65 17.09
C ILE A 54 -1.26 1.93 18.37
N GLY A 55 -1.98 2.39 19.39
CA GLY A 55 -1.49 2.51 20.76
C GLY A 55 -1.68 1.22 21.56
N ASN A 56 -1.36 1.26 22.85
CA ASN A 56 -1.39 0.08 23.74
C ASN A 56 -2.81 -0.51 23.91
N ARG A 57 -3.85 0.33 23.83
CA ARG A 57 -5.25 -0.07 24.06
C ARG A 57 -6.05 -0.29 22.77
N GLY A 58 -5.50 0.07 21.61
CA GLY A 58 -6.25 0.07 20.36
C GLY A 58 -5.77 1.12 19.36
N PRO A 59 -6.47 1.26 18.22
CA PRO A 59 -6.26 2.35 17.28
C PRO A 59 -6.55 3.70 17.94
N LEU A 60 -5.73 4.73 17.67
CA LEU A 60 -5.92 6.08 18.17
C LEU A 60 -6.94 6.89 17.36
N ASN A 61 -7.14 6.50 16.11
CA ASN A 61 -8.13 7.03 15.19
C ASN A 61 -9.04 5.90 14.69
N GLY A 62 -10.28 6.25 14.34
CA GLY A 62 -11.28 5.27 13.88
C GLY A 62 -10.87 4.56 12.60
N LEU A 63 -11.30 3.31 12.45
CA LEU A 63 -11.12 2.53 11.22
C LEU A 63 -12.21 2.87 10.20
N ARG A 64 -11.85 2.88 8.92
CA ARG A 64 -12.80 3.04 7.79
C ARG A 64 -13.59 1.76 7.54
N SER A 65 -13.01 0.62 7.89
CA SER A 65 -13.59 -0.71 7.78
C SER A 65 -13.06 -1.61 8.91
N ARG A 66 -13.87 -2.58 9.36
CA ARG A 66 -13.52 -3.45 10.49
C ARG A 66 -12.21 -4.25 10.25
N ASP A 67 -11.92 -4.51 8.99
CA ASP A 67 -10.81 -5.29 8.45
C ASP A 67 -9.79 -4.41 7.68
N GLU A 68 -9.73 -3.11 7.99
CA GLU A 68 -8.86 -2.13 7.29
C GLU A 68 -7.39 -2.59 7.21
N PHE A 69 -6.85 -3.25 8.25
CA PHE A 69 -5.44 -3.70 8.27
C PHE A 69 -5.13 -4.79 7.23
N VAL A 70 -5.98 -5.81 7.10
CA VAL A 70 -5.79 -6.87 6.08
C VAL A 70 -6.10 -6.36 4.68
N ARG A 71 -7.08 -5.44 4.52
CA ARG A 71 -7.35 -4.77 3.25
C ARG A 71 -6.15 -3.95 2.77
N HIS A 72 -5.49 -3.22 3.68
CA HIS A 72 -4.25 -2.51 3.35
C HIS A 72 -3.14 -3.47 2.92
N LYS A 73 -3.03 -4.65 3.53
CA LYS A 73 -2.05 -5.67 3.11
C LYS A 73 -2.36 -6.28 1.73
N ILE A 74 -3.63 -6.42 1.38
CA ILE A 74 -4.04 -6.79 0.02
C ILE A 74 -3.70 -5.66 -0.95
N LEU A 75 -3.95 -4.40 -0.57
CA LEU A 75 -3.60 -3.23 -1.37
C LEU A 75 -2.08 -3.15 -1.63
N ASP A 76 -1.25 -3.36 -0.61
CA ASP A 76 0.21 -3.48 -0.73
C ASP A 76 0.60 -4.58 -1.72
N LEU A 77 0.03 -5.78 -1.57
CA LEU A 77 0.30 -6.92 -2.46
C LEU A 77 -0.07 -6.62 -3.92
N LEU A 78 -1.22 -6.01 -4.17
CA LEU A 78 -1.62 -5.61 -5.52
C LEU A 78 -0.65 -4.59 -6.12
N GLY A 79 -0.22 -3.61 -5.33
CA GLY A 79 0.78 -2.62 -5.74
C GLY A 79 2.13 -3.25 -6.08
N ASP A 80 2.61 -4.17 -5.24
CA ASP A 80 3.87 -4.88 -5.46
C ASP A 80 3.79 -5.79 -6.71
N LEU A 81 2.69 -6.53 -6.88
CA LEU A 81 2.46 -7.38 -8.06
C LEU A 81 2.41 -6.56 -9.37
N ALA A 82 1.93 -5.32 -9.30
CA ALA A 82 1.92 -4.42 -10.46
C ALA A 82 3.34 -4.09 -10.98
N LEU A 83 4.40 -4.29 -10.17
CA LEU A 83 5.80 -4.16 -10.62
C LEU A 83 6.19 -5.17 -11.69
N LEU A 84 5.40 -6.23 -11.91
CA LEU A 84 5.53 -7.09 -13.08
C LEU A 84 5.34 -6.32 -14.40
N GLY A 85 4.64 -5.17 -14.35
CA GLY A 85 4.39 -4.30 -15.50
C GLY A 85 3.35 -4.84 -16.47
N ARG A 86 2.58 -5.85 -16.06
CA ARG A 86 1.58 -6.55 -16.87
C ARG A 86 0.41 -7.01 -16.01
N PRO A 87 -0.81 -7.08 -16.55
CA PRO A 87 -1.94 -7.70 -15.86
C PRO A 87 -1.64 -9.14 -15.50
N ILE A 88 -2.08 -9.56 -14.31
CA ILE A 88 -1.91 -10.92 -13.79
C ILE A 88 -3.28 -11.55 -13.66
N VAL A 89 -3.45 -12.74 -14.24
CA VAL A 89 -4.59 -13.62 -13.98
C VAL A 89 -4.07 -14.76 -13.13
N ALA A 90 -4.29 -14.68 -11.82
CA ALA A 90 -3.79 -15.67 -10.87
C ALA A 90 -4.64 -15.69 -9.60
N HIS A 91 -4.57 -16.81 -8.88
CA HIS A 91 -4.98 -16.89 -7.50
C HIS A 91 -3.73 -16.79 -6.62
N VAL A 92 -3.64 -15.74 -5.81
CA VAL A 92 -2.46 -15.48 -4.96
C VAL A 92 -2.84 -15.69 -3.50
N VAL A 93 -2.05 -16.50 -2.80
CA VAL A 93 -2.19 -16.75 -1.37
C VAL A 93 -0.96 -16.18 -0.67
N ALA A 94 -1.18 -15.21 0.23
CA ALA A 94 -0.12 -14.60 1.03
C ALA A 94 -0.42 -14.77 2.53
N ARG A 95 0.55 -15.27 3.29
CA ARG A 95 0.47 -15.41 4.74
C ARG A 95 1.60 -14.62 5.39
N ASN A 96 1.26 -13.65 6.22
CA ASN A 96 2.23 -12.73 6.84
C ASN A 96 3.16 -12.07 5.81
N GLY A 97 2.66 -11.80 4.61
CA GLY A 97 3.41 -11.17 3.53
C GLY A 97 3.71 -9.70 3.81
N GLY A 98 4.79 -9.22 3.20
CA GLY A 98 5.19 -7.82 3.16
C GLY A 98 6.00 -7.55 1.90
N HIS A 99 6.37 -6.29 1.66
CA HIS A 99 6.96 -5.87 0.40
C HIS A 99 8.17 -6.69 -0.07
N ALA A 100 9.04 -7.12 0.86
CA ALA A 100 10.19 -7.98 0.52
C ALA A 100 9.75 -9.32 -0.07
N LEU A 101 8.84 -10.04 0.60
CA LEU A 101 8.33 -11.33 0.11
C LEU A 101 7.50 -11.18 -1.17
N ASN A 102 6.71 -10.10 -1.27
CA ASN A 102 5.94 -9.81 -2.47
C ASN A 102 6.86 -9.54 -3.67
N LEU A 103 7.96 -8.81 -3.47
CA LEU A 103 8.97 -8.58 -4.49
C LEU A 103 9.70 -9.87 -4.88
N GLU A 104 10.05 -10.73 -3.92
CA GLU A 104 10.63 -12.05 -4.22
C GLU A 104 9.70 -12.88 -5.12
N LEU A 105 8.38 -12.85 -4.87
CA LEU A 105 7.39 -13.48 -5.72
C LEU A 105 7.39 -12.88 -7.14
N VAL A 106 7.40 -11.55 -7.28
CA VAL A 106 7.48 -10.88 -8.58
C VAL A 106 8.72 -11.32 -9.36
N LEU A 107 9.88 -11.32 -8.71
CA LEU A 107 11.15 -11.75 -9.33
C LEU A 107 11.11 -13.24 -9.71
N ALA A 108 10.49 -14.10 -8.88
CA ALA A 108 10.32 -15.51 -9.20
C ALA A 108 9.43 -15.73 -10.42
N ILE A 109 8.32 -14.98 -10.55
CA ILE A 109 7.45 -15.01 -11.73
C ILE A 109 8.22 -14.54 -12.97
N GLN A 110 8.97 -13.45 -12.87
CA GLN A 110 9.78 -12.94 -14.00
C GLN A 110 10.78 -13.99 -14.51
N ARG A 111 11.51 -14.64 -13.59
CA ARG A 111 12.43 -15.75 -13.92
C ARG A 111 11.70 -16.91 -14.59
N ALA A 112 10.60 -17.37 -13.98
CA ALA A 112 9.85 -18.53 -14.46
C ALA A 112 9.27 -18.31 -15.87
N LEU A 113 8.87 -17.08 -16.18
CA LEU A 113 8.28 -16.72 -17.47
C LEU A 113 9.30 -16.19 -18.48
N GLY A 114 10.60 -16.14 -18.13
CA GLY A 114 11.64 -15.57 -19.00
C GLY A 114 11.41 -14.09 -19.33
N LEU A 115 10.77 -13.34 -18.41
CA LEU A 115 10.46 -11.91 -18.55
C LEU A 115 11.60 -11.01 -18.04
N GLU A 116 12.76 -11.60 -17.74
CA GLU A 116 14.01 -10.88 -17.46
C GLU A 116 14.20 -9.76 -18.49
N ARG A 117 14.44 -8.53 -18.02
CA ARG A 117 14.55 -7.36 -18.88
C ARG A 117 15.62 -7.59 -19.95
N ARG A 118 15.25 -7.56 -21.23
CA ARG A 118 16.21 -7.18 -22.28
C ARG A 118 16.76 -5.79 -21.92
N PRO A 119 18.07 -5.53 -22.04
CA PRO A 119 18.65 -4.24 -21.67
C PRO A 119 17.89 -3.10 -22.35
N ALA A 120 17.58 -2.06 -21.56
CA ALA A 120 16.63 -1.02 -21.89
C ALA A 120 17.09 -0.18 -23.11
N GLY A 121 16.54 -0.49 -24.29
CA GLY A 121 16.65 0.32 -25.50
C GLY A 121 15.34 0.96 -25.96
N VAL A 122 14.25 0.85 -25.18
CA VAL A 122 12.95 1.42 -25.56
C VAL A 122 12.47 2.34 -24.45
N ALA A 123 12.68 3.64 -24.66
CA ALA A 123 12.06 4.68 -23.86
C ALA A 123 10.54 4.50 -23.88
N VAL A 124 9.92 4.40 -22.69
CA VAL A 124 8.47 4.49 -22.55
C VAL A 124 8.07 5.90 -23.01
N ARG A 125 7.51 6.00 -24.22
CA ARG A 125 6.85 7.22 -24.66
C ARG A 125 5.52 7.31 -23.93
N VAL A 126 5.46 8.20 -22.94
CA VAL A 126 4.19 8.66 -22.39
C VAL A 126 3.48 9.41 -23.51
N ALA A 127 2.40 8.86 -24.04
CA ALA A 127 1.52 9.60 -24.93
C ALA A 127 0.99 10.80 -24.16
N ALA A 128 1.16 12.01 -24.70
CA ALA A 128 0.59 13.21 -24.12
C ALA A 128 -0.92 13.02 -24.01
N ALA A 129 -1.45 13.01 -22.78
CA ALA A 129 -2.88 12.99 -22.56
C ALA A 129 -3.48 14.26 -23.17
N SER A 130 -4.26 14.11 -24.23
CA SER A 130 -5.13 15.16 -24.76
C SER A 130 -6.26 15.39 -23.76
N GLY A 131 -6.12 16.41 -22.92
CA GLY A 131 -7.13 16.84 -21.94
C GLY A 131 -6.52 17.00 -20.55
N GLY A 132 -6.09 18.21 -20.22
CA GLY A 132 -5.59 18.52 -18.88
C GLY A 132 -6.73 18.48 -17.85
N PRO A 133 -6.58 17.79 -16.70
CA PRO A 133 -7.51 17.97 -15.60
C PRO A 133 -7.33 19.36 -15.01
N ALA A 134 -8.43 19.95 -14.55
CA ALA A 134 -8.40 21.20 -13.80
C ALA A 134 -7.41 21.08 -12.64
N ARG A 135 -6.60 22.12 -12.45
CA ARG A 135 -5.63 22.21 -11.36
C ARG A 135 -6.38 22.11 -10.03
N HIS A 136 -6.40 20.92 -9.43
CA HIS A 136 -6.74 20.80 -8.03
C HIS A 136 -5.66 21.53 -7.23
N GLU A 137 -6.11 22.34 -6.27
CA GLU A 137 -5.29 23.15 -5.38
C GLU A 137 -4.12 22.33 -4.80
N ALA A 138 -2.98 23.01 -4.64
CA ALA A 138 -1.78 22.42 -4.09
C ALA A 138 -2.10 21.63 -2.82
N PHE A 139 -1.70 20.35 -2.78
CA PHE A 139 -1.83 19.51 -1.61
C PHE A 139 -1.12 20.17 -0.44
N ALA A 140 -1.88 20.82 0.44
CA ALA A 140 -1.37 21.34 1.69
C ALA A 140 -0.93 20.13 2.54
N PRO A 141 0.34 20.03 2.95
CA PRO A 141 0.78 18.92 3.77
C PRO A 141 -0.03 18.92 5.07
N ALA A 142 -0.70 17.80 5.35
CA ALA A 142 -1.42 17.63 6.60
C ALA A 142 -0.45 17.88 7.78
N PRO A 143 -0.88 18.53 8.86
CA PRO A 143 -0.06 18.65 10.05
C PRO A 143 0.36 17.24 10.48
N GLY A 144 1.67 16.96 10.48
CA GLY A 144 2.20 15.68 10.94
C GLY A 144 1.84 15.43 12.41
N PHE A 145 2.18 14.27 12.99
CA PHE A 145 1.97 14.00 14.42
C PHE A 145 2.80 14.90 15.36
N ALA A 146 2.78 16.22 15.22
CA ALA A 146 3.52 17.17 16.05
C ALA A 146 2.90 17.34 17.46
N ALA A 147 1.77 16.67 17.74
CA ALA A 147 0.99 16.84 18.96
C ALA A 147 0.43 15.52 19.56
N ILE A 148 1.15 14.39 19.43
CA ILE A 148 0.90 13.19 20.26
C ILE A 148 2.12 12.92 21.12
#